data_AF-A0AA88SM65-F1
#
_entry.id   AF-A0AA88SM65-F1
#
_cell.length_a   1.000
_cell.length_b   1.000
_cell.length_c   1.000
_cell.angle_alpha   90.00
_cell.angle_beta   90.00
_cell.angle_gamma   90.00
#
_symmetry.space_group_name_H-M   'P 1'
#
loop_
_entity.id
_entity.type
_entity.pdbx_description
1 polymer ?
#
loop_
_entity_poly.entity_id
_entity_poly.type
_entity_poly.pdbx_seq_one_letter_code
_entity_poly.pdbx_strand_id
1 'polypeptide(L)'
;MNFQESVGGGARACGAATSNQSRTCFLFQYHGSNEVHPGFPGPARSLSLDRGRVVKRQSGDNNELSVSELLERANRNLNPVQGGVQIQGDIAVSNSSDTDSCVQDGCKWPKSSDGNVYVPYVISNSYSSEHRGVITSAMNSISSSGCVRFIPRTTETDYIHIQSLDGCYSFVGRQGNAQTVSLNSNDCIHFGIVQHELLHVLGFHHEHRRSDRDQYVQVLLHNVLTGMENNFNKVNTLNEATPYDYNSIMHYHNRVFSKNTNPTLVAASNPTVRSIVVRNLLLRDFNRTNLVYCSN
;
A
#
# COMPACT_ATOMS: atom_id res chain seq x y z
N MET A 1 -6.32 43.83 43.13
CA MET A 1 -7.70 44.22 43.48
C MET A 1 -8.52 44.13 42.21
N ASN A 2 -9.68 43.47 42.29
CA ASN A 2 -10.63 43.26 41.19
C ASN A 2 -11.10 44.58 40.57
N PHE A 3 -11.40 44.58 39.27
CA PHE A 3 -12.77 44.74 38.75
C PHE A 3 -12.81 44.31 37.26
N GLN A 4 -13.75 43.42 36.93
CA GLN A 4 -14.24 43.16 35.57
C GLN A 4 -15.31 44.21 35.22
N GLU A 5 -15.35 44.66 33.96
CA GLU A 5 -16.49 44.37 33.07
C GLU A 5 -16.17 44.72 31.60
N SER A 6 -16.83 43.97 30.72
CA SER A 6 -16.65 43.82 29.27
C SER A 6 -17.22 44.94 28.43
N VAL A 7 -16.71 45.16 27.20
CA VAL A 7 -17.49 45.10 25.93
C VAL A 7 -16.53 44.76 24.78
N GLY A 8 -16.96 43.86 23.88
CA GLY A 8 -16.20 43.39 22.74
C GLY A 8 -16.02 44.40 21.60
N GLY A 9 -15.16 44.03 20.66
CA GLY A 9 -14.94 44.76 19.42
C GLY A 9 -13.53 44.51 18.89
N GLY A 10 -13.43 43.74 17.80
CA GLY A 10 -12.20 43.15 17.29
C GLY A 10 -11.01 44.11 17.14
N ALA A 11 -9.85 43.66 17.61
CA ALA A 11 -8.58 44.30 17.33
C ALA A 11 -8.11 43.95 15.91
N ARG A 12 -7.81 44.99 15.13
CA ARG A 12 -7.13 44.91 13.83
C ARG A 12 -5.63 44.71 14.05
N ALA A 13 -5.04 43.74 13.37
CA ALA A 13 -3.59 43.66 13.22
C ALA A 13 -3.24 43.71 11.72
N CYS A 14 -2.65 44.83 11.28
CA CYS A 14 -2.03 44.96 9.97
C CYS A 14 -0.51 44.93 10.17
N GLY A 15 0.18 43.97 9.55
CA GLY A 15 1.63 43.95 9.46
C GLY A 15 2.14 45.07 8.54
N ALA A 16 3.27 45.68 8.92
CA ALA A 16 3.93 46.74 8.17
C ALA A 16 4.48 46.24 6.83
N ALA A 17 4.39 47.08 5.79
CA ALA A 17 4.83 46.80 4.44
C ALA A 17 6.20 47.44 4.14
N THR A 18 7.00 46.77 3.31
CA THR A 18 8.07 47.41 2.52
C THR A 18 7.82 47.15 1.03
N SER A 19 7.79 48.26 0.28
CA SER A 19 7.86 48.42 -1.19
C SER A 19 6.79 47.79 -2.11
N ASN A 20 5.96 48.68 -2.68
CA ASN A 20 5.46 48.74 -4.06
C ASN A 20 4.84 47.47 -4.70
N GLN A 21 3.52 47.29 -4.52
CA GLN A 21 2.48 47.13 -5.56
C GLN A 21 1.22 46.42 -5.01
N SER A 22 0.04 46.97 -5.35
CA SER A 22 -1.35 46.49 -5.23
C SER A 22 -1.80 45.65 -4.03
N ARG A 23 -2.61 46.27 -3.14
CA ARG A 23 -3.37 45.58 -2.09
C ARG A 23 -4.65 44.96 -2.65
N THR A 24 -4.81 43.65 -2.50
CA THR A 24 -6.12 42.98 -2.61
C THR A 24 -6.52 42.54 -1.19
N CYS A 25 -7.50 43.21 -0.60
CA CYS A 25 -8.08 42.81 0.69
C CYS A 25 -9.32 41.96 0.42
N PHE A 26 -9.32 40.69 0.85
CA PHE A 26 -10.53 39.86 0.85
C PHE A 26 -11.41 40.25 2.05
N LEU A 27 -12.66 40.66 1.78
CA LEU A 27 -13.72 40.73 2.77
C LEU A 27 -14.22 39.31 3.07
N PHE A 28 -14.15 38.89 4.33
CA PHE A 28 -14.98 37.79 4.82
C PHE A 28 -16.25 38.39 5.45
N GLN A 29 -17.39 38.25 4.77
CA GLN A 29 -18.72 38.51 5.34
C GLN A 29 -19.22 37.22 6.02
N TYR A 30 -19.42 37.28 7.33
CA TYR A 30 -20.23 36.30 8.06
C TYR A 30 -21.70 36.76 7.99
N HIS A 31 -22.55 35.96 7.35
CA HIS A 31 -24.01 36.10 7.48
C HIS A 31 -24.51 35.27 8.66
N GLY A 32 -24.99 35.96 9.70
CA GLY A 32 -25.84 35.40 10.74
C GLY A 32 -27.28 35.82 10.50
N SER A 33 -28.22 34.89 10.61
CA SER A 33 -29.66 35.13 10.56
C SER A 33 -30.31 34.50 11.79
N ASN A 34 -31.11 35.30 12.50
CA ASN A 34 -31.94 34.93 13.64
C ASN A 34 -33.31 35.58 13.43
N GLU A 35 -34.40 34.79 13.36
CA GLU A 35 -35.78 35.22 13.65
C GLU A 35 -36.60 34.09 14.34
N VAL A 36 -36.74 34.20 15.67
CA VAL A 36 -37.94 34.26 16.55
C VAL A 36 -39.20 33.33 16.42
N HIS A 37 -39.37 32.44 17.46
CA HIS A 37 -40.55 31.93 18.25
C HIS A 37 -41.66 30.98 17.68
N PRO A 38 -42.51 30.29 18.50
CA PRO A 38 -42.38 29.71 19.87
C PRO A 38 -42.96 28.25 20.03
N GLY A 39 -42.72 27.56 21.18
CA GLY A 39 -43.59 26.45 21.67
C GLY A 39 -42.91 25.28 22.40
N PHE A 40 -43.16 25.14 23.71
CA PHE A 40 -42.86 24.00 24.61
C PHE A 40 -44.18 23.26 24.95
N PRO A 41 -44.20 21.95 25.30
CA PRO A 41 -43.77 21.45 26.63
C PRO A 41 -43.06 20.07 26.65
N GLY A 42 -42.27 19.78 27.70
CA GLY A 42 -41.64 18.46 27.98
C GLY A 42 -42.59 17.47 28.72
N PRO A 43 -42.14 16.42 29.44
CA PRO A 43 -40.78 15.85 29.58
C PRO A 43 -40.69 14.29 29.46
N ALA A 44 -39.44 13.77 29.50
CA ALA A 44 -38.95 12.46 29.97
C ALA A 44 -39.59 11.13 29.49
N ARG A 45 -38.78 10.27 28.84
CA ARG A 45 -38.92 8.79 28.94
C ARG A 45 -37.56 8.08 28.99
N SER A 46 -37.57 7.01 29.78
CA SER A 46 -36.45 6.26 30.35
C SER A 46 -35.54 5.55 29.34
N LEU A 47 -34.25 5.50 29.68
CA LEU A 47 -33.32 4.47 29.20
C LEU A 47 -33.82 3.09 29.62
N SER A 48 -34.09 2.21 28.65
CA SER A 48 -34.23 0.77 28.87
C SER A 48 -33.05 0.05 28.21
N LEU A 49 -32.27 -0.64 29.03
CA LEU A 49 -31.26 -1.61 28.62
C LEU A 49 -31.98 -2.88 28.16
N ASP A 50 -32.15 -3.05 26.85
CA ASP A 50 -32.65 -4.34 26.32
C ASP A 50 -31.46 -5.28 26.09
N ARG A 51 -31.34 -6.26 27.00
CA ARG A 51 -30.44 -7.39 26.89
C ARG A 51 -31.03 -8.38 25.91
N GLY A 52 -30.24 -8.77 24.91
CA GLY A 52 -30.43 -10.05 24.22
C GLY A 52 -31.19 -9.97 22.90
N ARG A 53 -30.54 -9.41 21.88
CA ARG A 53 -30.70 -9.92 20.52
C ARG A 53 -29.34 -10.38 20.03
N VAL A 54 -29.14 -11.70 20.04
CA VAL A 54 -28.12 -12.32 19.20
C VAL A 54 -28.52 -11.99 17.77
N VAL A 55 -28.01 -10.88 17.25
CA VAL A 55 -27.99 -10.63 15.82
C VAL A 55 -27.13 -11.76 15.28
N LYS A 56 -27.78 -12.77 14.68
CA LYS A 56 -27.11 -13.69 13.76
C LYS A 56 -26.28 -12.79 12.85
N ARG A 57 -24.95 -12.86 12.97
CA ARG A 57 -24.06 -12.30 11.97
C ARG A 57 -24.48 -12.96 10.68
N GLN A 58 -25.25 -12.24 9.88
CA GLN A 58 -25.45 -12.61 8.49
C GLN A 58 -24.04 -12.72 7.92
N SER A 59 -23.71 -13.90 7.44
CA SER A 59 -22.58 -14.15 6.57
C SER A 59 -22.78 -13.30 5.32
N GLY A 60 -22.35 -12.04 5.40
CA GLY A 60 -22.09 -11.22 4.23
C GLY A 60 -20.74 -11.68 3.68
N ASP A 61 -20.76 -12.63 2.75
CA ASP A 61 -19.72 -12.70 1.73
C ASP A 61 -19.83 -11.39 0.93
N ASN A 62 -19.19 -10.34 1.43
CA ASN A 62 -18.80 -9.23 0.57
C ASN A 62 -17.76 -9.81 -0.38
N ASN A 63 -18.20 -10.12 -1.60
CA ASN A 63 -17.48 -10.74 -2.72
C ASN A 63 -16.36 -9.83 -3.26
N GLU A 64 -15.62 -9.18 -2.38
CA GLU A 64 -14.52 -8.29 -2.68
C GLU A 64 -13.21 -9.07 -2.50
N LEU A 65 -12.44 -9.13 -3.57
CA LEU A 65 -11.23 -9.94 -3.69
C LEU A 65 -10.09 -9.38 -2.85
N SER A 66 -9.15 -10.25 -2.47
CA SER A 66 -7.86 -9.85 -1.93
C SER A 66 -6.95 -9.22 -3.00
N VAL A 67 -5.93 -8.49 -2.56
CA VAL A 67 -4.90 -7.93 -3.46
C VAL A 67 -4.24 -9.03 -4.29
N SER A 68 -3.90 -10.17 -3.68
CA SER A 68 -3.31 -11.29 -4.41
C SER A 68 -4.26 -11.88 -5.47
N GLU A 69 -5.56 -11.95 -5.21
CA GLU A 69 -6.54 -12.40 -6.22
C GLU A 69 -6.71 -11.39 -7.36
N LEU A 70 -6.63 -10.09 -7.06
CA LEU A 70 -6.68 -9.03 -8.09
C LEU A 70 -5.41 -9.07 -8.96
N LEU A 71 -4.23 -9.21 -8.35
CA LEU A 71 -2.94 -9.35 -9.03
C LEU A 71 -2.93 -10.56 -9.97
N GLU A 72 -3.37 -11.73 -9.50
CA GLU A 72 -3.44 -12.92 -10.35
C GLU A 72 -4.39 -12.71 -11.54
N ARG A 73 -5.50 -12.00 -11.36
CA ARG A 73 -6.42 -11.68 -12.46
C ARG A 73 -5.80 -10.73 -13.47
N ALA A 74 -5.18 -9.65 -13.00
CA ALA A 74 -4.53 -8.65 -13.84
C ALA A 74 -3.36 -9.25 -14.65
N ASN A 75 -2.64 -10.22 -14.07
CA ASN A 75 -1.45 -10.82 -14.70
C ASN A 75 -1.73 -12.17 -15.38
N ARG A 76 -2.96 -12.66 -15.42
CA ARG A 76 -3.28 -14.02 -15.91
C ARG A 76 -2.78 -14.32 -17.33
N ASN A 77 -2.84 -13.33 -18.21
CA ASN A 77 -2.45 -13.45 -19.62
C ASN A 77 -1.23 -12.58 -19.95
N LEU A 78 -0.42 -12.27 -18.94
CA LEU A 78 0.75 -11.45 -19.11
C LEU A 78 1.76 -12.13 -20.04
N ASN A 79 2.35 -11.38 -20.98
CA ASN A 79 3.54 -11.85 -21.66
C ASN A 79 4.66 -12.00 -20.62
N PRO A 80 5.23 -13.20 -20.42
CA PRO A 80 6.26 -13.43 -19.40
C PRO A 80 7.56 -12.68 -19.69
N VAL A 81 7.72 -12.08 -20.88
CA VAL A 81 8.84 -11.20 -21.22
C VAL A 81 8.32 -9.87 -21.75
N GLN A 82 8.63 -8.78 -21.04
CA GLN A 82 8.29 -7.42 -21.46
C GLN A 82 9.55 -6.57 -21.49
N GLY A 83 9.84 -5.89 -22.60
CA GLY A 83 11.00 -4.99 -22.68
C GLY A 83 12.34 -5.67 -22.36
N GLY A 84 12.47 -6.97 -22.59
CA GLY A 84 13.67 -7.75 -22.28
C GLY A 84 13.80 -8.21 -20.82
N VAL A 85 12.80 -7.98 -19.97
CA VAL A 85 12.77 -8.49 -18.59
C VAL A 85 11.76 -9.61 -18.42
N GLN A 86 12.12 -10.60 -17.61
CA GLN A 86 11.24 -11.72 -17.32
C GLN A 86 10.33 -11.38 -16.14
N ILE A 87 9.03 -11.64 -16.27
CA ILE A 87 8.04 -11.43 -15.20
C ILE A 87 7.66 -12.78 -14.58
N GLN A 88 7.85 -12.91 -13.27
CA GLN A 88 7.49 -14.06 -12.45
C GLN A 88 6.32 -13.69 -11.54
N GLY A 89 5.09 -13.96 -12.02
CA GLY A 89 3.87 -13.51 -11.36
C GLY A 89 3.69 -12.01 -11.51
N ASP A 90 4.27 -11.26 -10.58
CA ASP A 90 4.26 -9.81 -10.40
C ASP A 90 5.68 -9.25 -10.09
N ILE A 91 6.71 -10.09 -10.13
CA ILE A 91 8.11 -9.68 -9.94
C ILE A 91 8.84 -9.66 -11.29
N ALA A 92 9.43 -8.51 -11.64
CA ALA A 92 10.33 -8.37 -12.78
C ALA A 92 11.78 -8.75 -12.42
N VAL A 93 12.43 -9.51 -13.30
CA VAL A 93 13.80 -10.01 -13.12
C VAL A 93 14.63 -9.67 -14.36
N SER A 94 15.77 -8.99 -14.15
CA SER A 94 16.66 -8.46 -15.19
C SER A 94 17.69 -9.46 -15.72
N ASN A 95 18.02 -10.51 -14.97
CA ASN A 95 18.92 -11.61 -15.39
C ASN A 95 18.34 -12.95 -14.94
N SER A 96 18.40 -13.98 -15.79
CA SER A 96 17.87 -15.34 -15.49
C SER A 96 18.67 -16.13 -14.45
N SER A 97 19.50 -15.48 -13.64
CA SER A 97 20.18 -16.12 -12.51
C SER A 97 19.18 -16.31 -11.37
N ASP A 98 18.92 -17.57 -10.99
CA ASP A 98 18.04 -17.98 -9.89
C ASP A 98 18.43 -17.42 -8.50
N THR A 99 19.51 -16.64 -8.41
CA THR A 99 19.91 -15.91 -7.21
C THR A 99 19.36 -14.50 -7.27
N ASP A 100 18.37 -14.24 -6.45
CA ASP A 100 17.87 -12.88 -6.26
C ASP A 100 18.97 -11.99 -5.66
N SER A 101 19.64 -11.23 -6.52
CA SER A 101 20.75 -10.33 -6.16
C SER A 101 20.38 -9.38 -5.01
N CYS A 102 19.09 -9.06 -4.85
CA CYS A 102 18.63 -8.15 -3.82
C CYS A 102 18.92 -8.66 -2.40
N VAL A 103 18.84 -9.98 -2.21
CA VAL A 103 18.99 -10.61 -0.90
C VAL A 103 20.47 -10.73 -0.47
N GLN A 104 21.41 -10.68 -1.42
CA GLN A 104 22.85 -10.82 -1.18
C GLN A 104 23.62 -9.50 -1.29
N ASP A 105 23.24 -8.60 -2.22
CA ASP A 105 24.07 -7.46 -2.64
C ASP A 105 23.62 -6.09 -2.11
N GLY A 106 22.60 -6.03 -1.25
CA GLY A 106 22.17 -4.76 -0.64
C GLY A 106 21.49 -3.82 -1.65
N CYS A 107 20.51 -4.33 -2.39
CA CYS A 107 19.58 -3.57 -3.26
C CYS A 107 18.69 -2.53 -2.55
N LYS A 108 18.96 -2.18 -1.28
CA LYS A 108 18.13 -1.24 -0.56
C LYS A 108 18.29 0.15 -1.16
N TRP A 109 17.23 0.96 -1.05
CA TRP A 109 17.34 2.40 -1.25
C TRP A 109 18.25 3.00 -0.16
N PRO A 110 19.18 3.89 -0.52
CA PRO A 110 20.14 4.42 0.44
C PRO A 110 19.45 5.31 1.48
N LYS A 111 19.90 5.19 2.74
CA LYS A 111 19.50 6.09 3.82
C LYS A 111 20.31 7.38 3.71
N SER A 112 19.61 8.50 3.65
CA SER A 112 20.17 9.85 3.65
C SER A 112 20.65 10.23 5.05
N SER A 113 21.51 11.24 5.14
CA SER A 113 22.10 11.73 6.39
C SER A 113 21.10 12.29 7.39
N ASP A 114 19.92 12.70 6.92
CA ASP A 114 18.79 13.13 7.75
C ASP A 114 17.96 11.96 8.32
N GLY A 115 18.39 10.72 8.06
CA GLY A 115 17.74 9.51 8.53
C GLY A 115 16.56 9.04 7.68
N ASN A 116 16.20 9.76 6.61
CA ASN A 116 15.15 9.35 5.68
C ASN A 116 15.71 8.49 4.55
N VAL A 117 14.83 7.73 3.91
CA VAL A 117 15.14 6.94 2.70
C VAL A 117 14.30 7.48 1.58
N TYR A 118 14.93 8.13 0.61
CA TYR A 118 14.24 8.77 -0.50
C TYR A 118 14.13 7.81 -1.68
N VAL A 119 12.90 7.65 -2.19
CA VAL A 119 12.59 6.89 -3.41
C VAL A 119 12.04 7.88 -4.44
N PRO A 120 12.89 8.39 -5.35
CA PRO A 120 12.45 9.31 -6.39
C PRO A 120 11.52 8.60 -7.38
N TYR A 121 10.49 9.29 -7.87
CA TYR A 121 9.52 8.73 -8.80
C TYR A 121 9.14 9.66 -9.94
N VAL A 122 8.75 9.06 -11.07
CA VAL A 122 8.05 9.69 -12.18
C VAL A 122 6.76 8.91 -12.44
N ILE A 123 5.62 9.60 -12.60
CA ILE A 123 4.35 8.99 -13.01
C ILE A 123 4.06 9.39 -14.45
N SER A 124 3.93 8.41 -15.34
CA SER A 124 3.60 8.62 -16.75
C SER A 124 2.40 9.56 -16.95
N ASN A 125 2.45 10.36 -18.01
CA ASN A 125 1.35 11.25 -18.40
C ASN A 125 0.14 10.50 -18.95
N SER A 126 0.24 9.18 -19.16
CA SER A 126 -0.88 8.33 -19.58
C SER A 126 -1.94 8.13 -18.49
N TYR A 127 -1.62 8.42 -17.23
CA TYR A 127 -2.56 8.29 -16.11
C TYR A 127 -3.45 9.53 -15.98
N SER A 128 -4.73 9.31 -15.73
CA SER A 128 -5.67 10.38 -15.37
C SER A 128 -5.33 10.98 -14.00
N SER A 129 -5.92 12.13 -13.69
CA SER A 129 -5.78 12.78 -12.37
C SER A 129 -6.21 11.87 -11.23
N GLU A 130 -7.27 11.08 -11.43
CA GLU A 130 -7.79 10.11 -10.46
C GLU A 130 -6.78 8.98 -10.22
N HIS A 131 -6.21 8.40 -11.29
CA HIS A 131 -5.19 7.36 -11.17
C HIS A 131 -3.96 7.86 -10.43
N ARG A 132 -3.49 9.08 -10.75
CA ARG A 132 -2.37 9.73 -10.06
C ARG A 132 -2.70 9.96 -8.58
N GLY A 133 -3.94 10.32 -8.26
CA GLY A 133 -4.45 10.43 -6.89
C GLY A 133 -4.34 9.13 -6.09
N VAL A 134 -4.72 7.99 -6.67
CA VAL A 134 -4.59 6.68 -6.01
C VAL A 134 -3.12 6.32 -5.78
N ILE A 135 -2.28 6.48 -6.81
CA ILE A 135 -0.85 6.17 -6.74
C ILE A 135 -0.16 7.00 -5.63
N THR A 136 -0.36 8.31 -5.65
CA THR A 136 0.24 9.22 -4.66
C THR A 136 -0.33 8.99 -3.26
N SER A 137 -1.60 8.62 -3.12
CA SER A 137 -2.18 8.27 -1.82
C SER A 137 -1.52 7.01 -1.23
N ALA A 138 -1.25 5.99 -2.05
CA ALA A 138 -0.55 4.79 -1.62
C ALA A 138 0.88 5.10 -1.16
N MET A 139 1.63 5.89 -1.93
CA MET A 139 2.97 6.40 -1.56
C MET A 139 2.95 7.15 -0.22
N ASN A 140 1.97 8.03 -0.04
CA ASN A 140 1.81 8.81 1.18
C ASN A 140 1.50 7.93 2.39
N SER A 141 0.72 6.86 2.22
CA SER A 141 0.41 5.92 3.31
C SER A 141 1.62 5.17 3.85
N ILE A 142 2.57 4.81 2.97
CA ILE A 142 3.87 4.23 3.34
C ILE A 142 4.73 5.28 4.02
N SER A 143 4.77 6.49 3.45
CA SER A 143 5.59 7.57 3.96
C SER A 143 5.14 8.07 5.34
N SER A 144 3.84 8.05 5.64
CA SER A 144 3.30 8.51 6.93
C SER A 144 3.65 7.61 8.11
N SER A 145 4.07 6.37 7.84
CA SER A 145 4.30 5.36 8.88
C SER A 145 5.77 5.19 9.26
N GLY A 146 6.71 5.86 8.57
CA GLY A 146 8.13 5.55 8.67
C GLY A 146 9.07 6.67 8.22
N CYS A 147 10.28 6.29 7.82
CA CYS A 147 11.35 7.16 7.28
C CYS A 147 11.47 7.10 5.74
N VAL A 148 10.73 6.19 5.09
CA VAL A 148 10.69 6.10 3.62
C VAL A 148 9.90 7.29 3.06
N ARG A 149 10.41 7.94 2.03
CA ARG A 149 9.81 9.11 1.40
C ARG A 149 9.78 8.92 -0.11
N PHE A 150 8.60 8.83 -0.69
CA PHE A 150 8.45 8.93 -2.13
C PHE A 150 8.46 10.40 -2.55
N ILE A 151 9.40 10.80 -3.41
CA ILE A 151 9.56 12.19 -3.85
C ILE A 151 9.47 12.30 -5.36
N PRO A 152 8.85 13.36 -5.92
CA PRO A 152 8.93 13.63 -7.34
C PRO A 152 10.40 13.75 -7.75
N ARG A 153 10.81 12.98 -8.77
CA ARG A 153 12.17 13.01 -9.28
C ARG A 153 12.50 14.39 -9.85
N THR A 154 13.72 14.84 -9.61
CA THR A 154 14.37 15.98 -10.24
C THR A 154 15.55 15.53 -11.11
N THR A 155 16.67 15.20 -10.48
CA THR A 155 17.97 14.90 -11.12
C THR A 155 18.54 13.56 -10.69
N GLU A 156 17.87 12.86 -9.78
CA GLU A 156 18.33 11.60 -9.21
C GLU A 156 18.49 10.54 -10.31
N THR A 157 19.61 9.84 -10.31
CA THR A 157 19.92 8.77 -11.28
C THR A 157 18.99 7.58 -11.09
N ASP A 158 18.82 7.16 -9.84
CA ASP A 158 17.99 6.02 -9.46
C ASP A 158 16.59 6.50 -9.13
N TYR A 159 15.59 5.96 -9.82
CA TYR A 159 14.20 6.32 -9.60
C TYR A 159 13.25 5.26 -10.13
N ILE A 160 12.03 5.24 -9.60
CA ILE A 160 10.96 4.42 -10.17
C ILE A 160 10.19 5.18 -11.25
N HIS A 161 9.96 4.54 -12.39
CA HIS A 161 9.11 5.06 -13.45
C HIS A 161 7.81 4.26 -13.50
N ILE A 162 6.73 4.87 -13.01
CA ILE A 162 5.41 4.27 -12.93
C ILE A 162 4.72 4.44 -14.28
N GLN A 163 4.45 3.31 -14.94
CA GLN A 163 3.96 3.24 -16.31
C GLN A 163 2.78 2.29 -16.42
N SER A 164 1.83 2.61 -17.32
CA SER A 164 0.71 1.72 -17.62
C SER A 164 1.10 0.76 -18.72
N LEU A 165 1.85 -0.29 -18.37
CA LEU A 165 2.15 -1.41 -19.28
C LEU A 165 1.12 -2.53 -19.07
N ASP A 166 1.34 -3.68 -19.70
CA ASP A 166 0.50 -4.85 -19.47
C ASP A 166 0.80 -5.41 -18.06
N GLY A 167 -0.24 -5.63 -17.27
CA GLY A 167 -0.15 -6.20 -15.91
C GLY A 167 0.35 -5.25 -14.81
N CYS A 168 0.42 -5.81 -13.59
CA CYS A 168 0.93 -5.18 -12.38
C CYS A 168 2.23 -5.87 -12.00
N TYR A 169 3.34 -5.15 -11.97
CA TYR A 169 4.61 -5.72 -11.53
C TYR A 169 5.64 -4.66 -11.16
N SER A 170 6.64 -5.09 -10.40
CA SER A 170 7.78 -4.28 -10.02
C SER A 170 9.04 -5.14 -9.91
N PHE A 171 10.20 -4.49 -9.92
CA PHE A 171 11.44 -5.14 -9.47
C PHE A 171 11.48 -5.18 -7.94
N VAL A 172 12.21 -6.16 -7.40
CA VAL A 172 12.48 -6.21 -5.97
C VAL A 172 13.71 -5.39 -5.63
N GLY A 173 13.51 -4.29 -4.89
CA GLY A 173 14.56 -3.37 -4.46
C GLY A 173 15.03 -2.41 -5.56
N ARG A 174 16.02 -1.59 -5.21
CA ARG A 174 16.69 -0.63 -6.09
C ARG A 174 17.58 -1.37 -7.09
N GLN A 175 17.29 -1.19 -8.37
CA GLN A 175 18.03 -1.83 -9.48
C GLN A 175 19.22 -0.99 -9.97
N GLY A 176 19.23 0.31 -9.66
CA GLY A 176 20.12 1.30 -10.26
C GLY A 176 19.57 1.84 -11.58
N ASN A 177 19.75 3.14 -11.81
CA ASN A 177 19.09 3.91 -12.87
C ASN A 177 17.55 3.88 -12.76
N ALA A 178 16.86 4.20 -13.85
CA ALA A 178 15.42 4.11 -13.95
C ALA A 178 14.96 2.64 -13.88
N GLN A 179 14.03 2.32 -12.98
CA GLN A 179 13.37 1.01 -12.93
C GLN A 179 11.86 1.16 -13.12
N THR A 180 11.26 0.27 -13.90
CA THR A 180 9.82 0.31 -14.19
C THR A 180 9.02 -0.26 -13.02
N VAL A 181 7.90 0.39 -12.71
CA VAL A 181 6.78 -0.19 -11.97
C VAL A 181 5.58 -0.17 -12.91
N SER A 182 5.11 -1.34 -13.33
CA SER A 182 3.92 -1.43 -14.18
C SER A 182 2.67 -1.41 -13.31
N LEU A 183 1.79 -0.46 -13.57
CA LEU A 183 0.45 -0.42 -13.01
C LEU A 183 -0.51 -0.19 -14.17
N ASN A 184 -0.97 -1.24 -14.83
CA ASN A 184 -1.98 -1.12 -15.87
C ASN A 184 -3.16 -0.26 -15.39
N SER A 185 -3.52 0.75 -16.18
CA SER A 185 -4.53 1.75 -15.78
C SER A 185 -5.91 1.17 -15.53
N ASN A 186 -6.22 0.02 -16.11
CA ASN A 186 -7.55 -0.60 -16.02
C ASN A 186 -7.65 -1.56 -14.83
N ASP A 187 -6.57 -2.32 -14.54
CA ASP A 187 -6.63 -3.46 -13.63
C ASP A 187 -5.76 -3.32 -12.37
N CYS A 188 -4.80 -2.38 -12.35
CA CYS A 188 -3.80 -2.27 -11.26
C CYS A 188 -3.98 -1.04 -10.36
N ILE A 189 -4.85 -0.09 -10.72
CA ILE A 189 -5.04 1.16 -9.97
C ILE A 189 -5.99 0.96 -8.78
N HIS A 190 -5.62 0.01 -7.93
CA HIS A 190 -6.23 -0.25 -6.64
C HIS A 190 -5.24 0.11 -5.54
N PHE A 191 -5.70 0.80 -4.49
CA PHE A 191 -4.82 1.28 -3.42
C PHE A 191 -3.91 0.17 -2.85
N GLY A 192 -4.48 -1.02 -2.55
CA GLY A 192 -3.71 -2.17 -2.07
C GLY A 192 -2.73 -2.75 -3.09
N ILE A 193 -3.07 -2.80 -4.38
CA ILE A 193 -2.14 -3.26 -5.43
C ILE A 193 -0.95 -2.29 -5.52
N VAL A 194 -1.22 -0.98 -5.54
CA VAL A 194 -0.13 0.00 -5.57
C VAL A 194 0.76 -0.15 -4.32
N GLN A 195 0.19 -0.35 -3.14
CA GLN A 195 0.98 -0.62 -1.94
C GLN A 195 1.85 -1.89 -2.07
N HIS A 196 1.31 -2.97 -2.64
CA HIS A 196 2.03 -4.22 -2.89
C HIS A 196 3.24 -3.99 -3.81
N GLU A 197 3.04 -3.35 -4.96
CA GLU A 197 4.12 -3.07 -5.90
C GLU A 197 5.17 -2.11 -5.32
N LEU A 198 4.75 -1.15 -4.49
CA LEU A 198 5.68 -0.27 -3.78
C LEU A 198 6.47 -1.00 -2.68
N LEU A 199 5.94 -2.08 -2.08
CA LEU A 199 6.74 -2.93 -1.21
C LEU A 199 7.78 -3.73 -1.99
N HIS A 200 7.46 -4.20 -3.20
CA HIS A 200 8.49 -4.77 -4.09
C HIS A 200 9.60 -3.75 -4.37
N VAL A 201 9.26 -2.50 -4.70
CA VAL A 201 10.26 -1.41 -4.86
C VAL A 201 11.18 -1.27 -3.64
N LEU A 202 10.65 -1.48 -2.44
CA LEU A 202 11.38 -1.40 -1.18
C LEU A 202 12.19 -2.67 -0.85
N GLY A 203 12.15 -3.71 -1.68
CA GLY A 203 12.95 -4.92 -1.52
C GLY A 203 12.22 -6.08 -0.85
N PHE A 204 10.89 -6.02 -0.73
CA PHE A 204 10.11 -7.12 -0.15
C PHE A 204 9.76 -8.16 -1.21
N HIS A 205 10.11 -9.42 -0.96
CA HIS A 205 9.55 -10.57 -1.68
C HIS A 205 8.18 -10.97 -1.11
N HIS A 206 7.49 -11.86 -1.81
CA HIS A 206 6.28 -12.47 -1.27
C HIS A 206 6.54 -13.29 -0.02
N GLU A 207 5.59 -13.25 0.91
CA GLU A 207 5.71 -13.90 2.21
C GLU A 207 5.85 -15.42 2.09
N HIS A 208 5.13 -16.05 1.14
CA HIS A 208 5.19 -17.50 0.89
C HIS A 208 6.50 -17.97 0.25
N ARG A 209 7.36 -17.04 -0.18
CA ARG A 209 8.69 -17.33 -0.73
C ARG A 209 9.80 -17.24 0.31
N ARG A 210 9.50 -16.91 1.57
CA ARG A 210 10.51 -16.86 2.65
C ARG A 210 11.29 -18.17 2.80
N SER A 211 12.53 -18.07 3.26
CA SER A 211 13.42 -19.21 3.52
C SER A 211 12.86 -20.18 4.56
N ASP A 212 12.09 -19.68 5.53
CA ASP A 212 11.47 -20.42 6.64
C ASP A 212 10.01 -20.86 6.36
N ARG A 213 9.46 -20.58 5.17
CA ARG A 213 8.02 -20.74 4.88
C ARG A 213 7.49 -22.15 5.11
N ASP A 214 8.30 -23.19 4.93
CA ASP A 214 7.86 -24.60 5.09
C ASP A 214 7.46 -24.95 6.54
N GLN A 215 7.81 -24.10 7.53
CA GLN A 215 7.34 -24.22 8.91
C GLN A 215 5.88 -23.74 9.08
N TYR A 216 5.36 -22.97 8.12
CA TYR A 216 4.09 -22.24 8.21
C TYR A 216 3.11 -22.68 7.13
N VAL A 217 3.58 -22.90 5.90
CA VAL A 217 2.75 -23.24 4.75
C VAL A 217 3.32 -24.43 3.99
N GLN A 218 2.42 -25.19 3.37
CA GLN A 218 2.75 -26.25 2.43
C GLN A 218 2.32 -25.82 1.02
N VAL A 219 3.23 -25.96 0.06
CA VAL A 219 2.94 -25.77 -1.37
C VAL A 219 2.51 -27.10 -1.98
N LEU A 220 1.31 -27.11 -2.55
CA LEU A 220 0.72 -28.27 -3.23
C LEU A 220 0.98 -28.17 -4.73
N LEU A 221 2.24 -28.39 -5.15
CA LEU A 221 2.67 -28.24 -6.55
C LEU A 221 1.84 -29.04 -7.56
N HIS A 222 1.25 -30.18 -7.14
CA HIS A 222 0.38 -30.97 -8.01
C HIS A 222 -0.91 -30.24 -8.44
N ASN A 223 -1.33 -29.19 -7.71
CA ASN A 223 -2.48 -28.33 -8.07
C ASN A 223 -2.07 -27.09 -8.88
N VAL A 224 -0.77 -26.81 -9.01
CA VAL A 224 -0.25 -25.64 -9.73
C VAL A 224 -0.32 -25.87 -11.25
N LEU A 225 -0.62 -24.81 -12.00
CA LEU A 225 -0.55 -24.74 -13.46
C LEU A 225 0.87 -25.02 -13.95
N THR A 226 1.00 -25.85 -14.98
CA THR A 226 2.28 -26.16 -15.60
C THR A 226 2.97 -24.87 -16.09
N GLY A 227 4.23 -24.67 -15.70
CA GLY A 227 5.03 -23.48 -16.01
C GLY A 227 4.96 -22.38 -14.94
N MET A 228 4.07 -22.50 -13.94
CA MET A 228 3.92 -21.53 -12.85
C MET A 228 4.59 -21.95 -11.54
N GLU A 229 5.22 -23.13 -11.51
CA GLU A 229 5.84 -23.71 -10.31
C GLU A 229 6.95 -22.81 -9.73
N ASN A 230 7.69 -22.10 -10.58
CA ASN A 230 8.79 -21.23 -10.17
C ASN A 230 8.33 -20.07 -9.28
N ASN A 231 7.06 -19.63 -9.36
CA ASN A 231 6.49 -18.60 -8.50
C ASN A 231 6.39 -19.03 -7.01
N PHE A 232 6.60 -20.32 -6.72
CA PHE A 232 6.59 -20.89 -5.38
C PHE A 232 7.98 -21.25 -4.85
N ASN A 233 9.04 -21.04 -5.65
CA ASN A 233 10.41 -21.30 -5.25
C ASN A 233 10.79 -20.40 -4.07
N LYS A 234 11.37 -20.97 -3.02
CA LYS A 234 11.86 -20.18 -1.89
C LYS A 234 12.99 -19.26 -2.35
N VAL A 235 13.03 -18.08 -1.77
CA VAL A 235 14.13 -17.14 -1.85
C VAL A 235 14.90 -17.24 -0.53
N ASN A 236 16.23 -17.12 -0.58
CA ASN A 236 17.07 -17.18 0.62
C ASN A 236 16.98 -15.89 1.47
N THR A 237 15.78 -15.50 1.85
CA THR A 237 15.49 -14.24 2.56
C THR A 237 16.17 -14.17 3.92
N LEU A 238 16.63 -12.96 4.28
CA LEU A 238 17.05 -12.64 5.66
C LEU A 238 15.87 -12.56 6.63
N ASN A 239 14.63 -12.73 6.13
CA ASN A 239 13.38 -12.72 6.88
C ASN A 239 13.11 -11.42 7.63
N GLU A 240 13.95 -10.40 7.39
CA GLU A 240 13.88 -9.05 7.91
C GLU A 240 13.70 -9.02 9.44
N ALA A 241 14.19 -10.08 10.11
CA ALA A 241 14.03 -10.35 11.54
C ALA A 241 12.58 -10.33 12.04
N THR A 242 11.58 -10.62 11.19
CA THR A 242 10.17 -10.69 11.58
C THR A 242 9.61 -12.12 11.52
N PRO A 243 8.60 -12.45 12.35
CA PRO A 243 7.82 -13.67 12.21
C PRO A 243 7.08 -13.73 10.87
N TYR A 244 6.72 -14.94 10.43
CA TYR A 244 5.87 -15.16 9.27
C TYR A 244 4.47 -14.57 9.46
N ASP A 245 3.97 -13.82 8.48
CA ASP A 245 2.66 -13.15 8.54
C ASP A 245 1.70 -13.61 7.43
N TYR A 246 0.79 -14.53 7.77
CA TYR A 246 -0.30 -14.96 6.88
C TYR A 246 -1.21 -13.82 6.38
N ASN A 247 -1.19 -12.66 7.06
CA ASN A 247 -2.00 -11.49 6.70
C ASN A 247 -1.20 -10.41 5.97
N SER A 248 0.08 -10.66 5.65
CA SER A 248 0.85 -9.71 4.88
C SER A 248 0.18 -9.47 3.52
N ILE A 249 0.17 -8.22 3.06
CA ILE A 249 -0.26 -7.90 1.70
C ILE A 249 0.64 -8.60 0.65
N MET A 250 1.84 -9.02 1.04
CA MET A 250 2.80 -9.76 0.21
C MET A 250 2.55 -11.27 0.21
N HIS A 251 1.53 -11.78 0.92
CA HIS A 251 1.23 -13.21 0.95
C HIS A 251 0.24 -13.57 -0.17
N TYR A 252 0.56 -14.59 -0.98
CA TYR A 252 -0.37 -15.08 -1.98
C TYR A 252 -1.63 -15.70 -1.37
N HIS A 253 -2.76 -15.57 -2.08
CA HIS A 253 -3.98 -16.29 -1.72
C HIS A 253 -3.82 -17.80 -1.97
N ASN A 254 -4.67 -18.61 -1.33
CA ASN A 254 -4.47 -20.06 -1.27
C ASN A 254 -4.68 -20.82 -2.59
N ARG A 255 -5.25 -20.19 -3.62
CA ARG A 255 -5.55 -20.84 -4.92
C ARG A 255 -4.77 -20.23 -6.08
N VAL A 256 -3.75 -19.42 -5.80
CA VAL A 256 -2.96 -18.76 -6.83
C VAL A 256 -2.37 -19.79 -7.80
N PHE A 257 -2.49 -19.53 -9.10
CA PHE A 257 -2.05 -20.41 -10.18
C PHE A 257 -2.63 -21.83 -10.13
N SER A 258 -3.82 -22.01 -9.55
CA SER A 258 -4.48 -23.31 -9.47
C SER A 258 -5.02 -23.75 -10.83
N LYS A 259 -4.72 -24.99 -11.24
CA LYS A 259 -5.26 -25.58 -12.49
C LYS A 259 -6.60 -26.28 -12.34
N ASN A 260 -7.04 -26.50 -11.10
CA ASN A 260 -8.21 -27.33 -10.78
C ASN A 260 -9.09 -26.73 -9.68
N THR A 261 -8.91 -25.44 -9.37
CA THR A 261 -9.60 -24.69 -8.29
C THR A 261 -9.31 -25.19 -6.86
N ASN A 262 -8.48 -26.22 -6.71
CA ASN A 262 -8.02 -26.67 -5.39
C ASN A 262 -6.91 -25.75 -4.87
N PRO A 263 -6.69 -25.70 -3.55
CA PRO A 263 -5.62 -24.92 -2.97
C PRO A 263 -4.24 -25.33 -3.51
N THR A 264 -3.40 -24.34 -3.82
CA THR A 264 -1.98 -24.49 -4.14
C THR A 264 -1.10 -24.16 -2.94
N LEU A 265 -1.63 -23.42 -1.96
CA LEU A 265 -0.96 -23.07 -0.71
C LEU A 265 -1.90 -23.31 0.48
N VAL A 266 -1.44 -24.03 1.51
CA VAL A 266 -2.23 -24.31 2.71
C VAL A 266 -1.38 -24.10 3.97
N ALA A 267 -2.00 -23.77 5.10
CA ALA A 267 -1.27 -23.69 6.37
C ALA A 267 -0.80 -25.08 6.82
N ALA A 268 0.46 -25.20 7.21
CA ALA A 268 1.08 -26.45 7.64
C ALA A 268 0.45 -26.99 8.93
N SER A 269 0.08 -26.10 9.86
CA SER A 269 -0.56 -26.47 11.13
C SER A 269 -2.03 -26.90 10.96
N ASN A 270 -2.75 -26.35 9.97
CA ASN A 270 -4.12 -26.71 9.68
C ASN A 270 -4.48 -26.40 8.21
N PRO A 271 -4.43 -27.40 7.31
CA PRO A 271 -4.67 -27.22 5.88
C PRO A 271 -6.10 -26.79 5.50
N THR A 272 -7.06 -26.85 6.45
CA THR A 272 -8.46 -26.48 6.21
C THR A 272 -8.75 -25.00 6.44
N VAL A 273 -7.80 -24.26 7.03
CA VAL A 273 -7.93 -22.82 7.26
C VAL A 273 -7.92 -22.10 5.91
N ARG A 274 -8.97 -21.29 5.68
CA ARG A 274 -9.05 -20.45 4.49
C ARG A 274 -8.04 -19.31 4.59
N SER A 275 -7.49 -18.92 3.44
CA SER A 275 -6.65 -17.73 3.34
C SER A 275 -7.42 -16.50 3.84
N ILE A 276 -6.71 -15.61 4.52
CA ILE A 276 -7.28 -14.35 4.97
C ILE A 276 -7.33 -13.40 3.77
N VAL A 277 -8.43 -12.67 3.64
CA VAL A 277 -8.62 -11.68 2.57
C VAL A 277 -7.92 -10.39 2.98
N VAL A 278 -6.75 -10.16 2.40
CA VAL A 278 -5.94 -8.95 2.64
C VAL A 278 -6.19 -7.95 1.50
N ARG A 279 -6.62 -6.74 1.85
CA ARG A 279 -7.02 -5.70 0.87
C ARG A 279 -6.11 -4.48 0.85
N ASN A 280 -5.42 -4.22 1.96
CA ASN A 280 -4.53 -3.07 2.14
C ASN A 280 -3.36 -3.49 3.03
N LEU A 281 -2.31 -2.67 3.00
CA LEU A 281 -1.12 -2.81 3.82
C LEU A 281 -1.49 -2.75 5.32
N LEU A 282 -0.99 -3.70 6.12
CA LEU A 282 -1.29 -3.78 7.55
C LEU A 282 -0.14 -3.22 8.41
N LEU A 283 -0.44 -2.94 9.68
CA LEU A 283 0.56 -2.42 10.64
C LEU A 283 1.84 -3.26 10.72
N ARG A 284 1.73 -4.59 10.56
CA ARG A 284 2.89 -5.48 10.57
C ARG A 284 3.80 -5.28 9.35
N ASP A 285 3.23 -5.03 8.18
CA ASP A 285 4.00 -4.73 6.97
C ASP A 285 4.72 -3.37 7.10
N PHE A 286 4.05 -2.35 7.67
CA PHE A 286 4.68 -1.05 7.97
C PHE A 286 5.84 -1.20 8.96
N ASN A 287 5.62 -1.97 10.04
CA ASN A 287 6.65 -2.21 11.04
C ASN A 287 7.86 -2.92 10.43
N ARG A 288 7.64 -3.92 9.56
CA ARG A 288 8.73 -4.59 8.84
C ARG A 288 9.49 -3.62 7.94
N THR A 289 8.79 -2.75 7.21
CA THR A 289 9.42 -1.67 6.42
C THR A 289 10.30 -0.78 7.29
N ASN A 290 9.81 -0.36 8.46
CA ASN A 290 10.56 0.47 9.39
C ASN A 290 11.77 -0.24 10.00
N LEU A 291 11.64 -1.52 10.34
CA LEU A 291 12.75 -2.31 10.84
C LEU A 291 13.89 -2.38 9.82
N VAL A 292 13.55 -2.54 8.54
CA VAL A 292 14.50 -2.69 7.43
C VAL A 292 15.22 -1.39 7.08
N TYR A 293 14.55 -0.24 7.18
CA TYR A 293 15.05 1.06 6.67
C TYR A 293 15.29 2.12 7.74
N CYS A 294 14.51 2.13 8.81
CA CYS A 294 14.44 3.24 9.75
C CYS A 294 15.22 3.00 11.03
N SER A 295 15.49 1.73 11.36
CA SER A 295 16.46 1.36 12.39
C SER A 295 17.85 1.96 12.10
N ASN A 296 18.58 2.30 13.15
CA ASN A 296 19.92 2.89 13.07
C ASN A 296 21.00 1.82 12.91
#